data_AF-A0A7S1F131-F1
#
_entry.id   AF-A0A7S1F131-F1
#
_cell.length_a   1.000
_cell.length_b   1.000
_cell.length_c   1.000
_cell.angle_alpha   90.00
_cell.angle_beta   90.00
_cell.angle_gamma   90.00
#
_symmetry.space_group_name_H-M   'P 1'
#
loop_
_entity.id
_entity.type
_entity.pdbx_description
1 polymer ?
#
loop_
_entity_poly.entity_id
_entity_poly.type
_entity_poly.pdbx_seq_one_letter_code
_entity_poly.pdbx_strand_id
1 'polypeptide(L)'
;MGKKNQIYPEGLPLTPPVPFEEAQGTEKIRQELFGRLTFDEFVNQPSPRLFSTHMPPKCLPKNLMKEDGAGRLVVVVRNLKDVLSSLHYFHGEAKDGWLGNEHGPGSLARFLHEDTPNAYGSNFPWLKEVDDATQKLSSSGRSIVLYFEALKQGLPEQVQRLADFLGLSLTPAKRDAVVAAVGFENMKATSKLGLLRQGTTCDWKNHMDREAWARFDEVFDSRLDGVAIAEPMRFFQQWEVTGLPPRRAEQTLQTDPRTWPKFVRATLWDGMMVRDAQFLAATKNNTSFVRPPSVLNGIIAPLGTEGAKFVAEAGRYHLFVSGVCPWASSTRTVRHLMGLEAVVGMDVADGQSSSGWVFLDGTTCDGWAGRAGPFFAHELYQASDPRVSTRITVPILWDKKTRCIVSNDSWSICKLLATSFAPLGTTSCDLFPSAMVEDIEAVHAEIYKNFLNGVYRAGIGRVFGNLEGAEAAAQDVYNSLDSLEQKLAGNKYLLGAEPTLADVRLAMTLLRYDSSYRCAFALSGGRGGVLLDSGYPALAVYTREMYSRIRGEVDWSSFRQYYRWTGLEPDAPLPSLDDIIASVEAPHGR
;
A
#
# COMPACT_ATOMS: atom_id res chain seq x y z
N MET A 1 -28.48 31.53 6.88
CA MET A 1 -27.13 31.04 6.48
C MET A 1 -26.92 31.37 5.01
N GLY A 2 -25.67 31.31 4.52
CA GLY A 2 -25.36 31.51 3.10
C GLY A 2 -25.86 30.37 2.21
N LYS A 3 -25.57 30.45 0.91
CA LYS A 3 -25.91 29.40 -0.06
C LYS A 3 -25.29 28.08 0.41
N LYS A 4 -26.05 26.98 0.33
CA LYS A 4 -25.67 25.64 0.85
C LYS A 4 -25.45 25.57 2.36
N ASN A 5 -25.94 26.54 3.14
CA ASN A 5 -25.78 26.61 4.60
C ASN A 5 -24.31 26.69 5.07
N GLN A 6 -23.39 27.11 4.20
CA GLN A 6 -22.01 27.37 4.58
C GLN A 6 -21.89 28.75 5.25
N ILE A 7 -21.03 28.82 6.26
CA ILE A 7 -20.70 30.06 6.98
C ILE A 7 -19.19 30.25 6.85
N TYR A 8 -18.77 31.39 6.30
CA TYR A 8 -17.37 31.78 6.19
C TYR A 8 -17.15 32.98 7.12
N PRO A 9 -16.56 32.80 8.31
CA PRO A 9 -16.42 33.87 9.30
C PRO A 9 -15.71 35.11 8.76
N GLU A 10 -14.73 34.91 7.87
CA GLU A 10 -14.01 35.98 7.17
C GLU A 10 -14.89 36.84 6.22
N GLY A 11 -16.07 36.33 5.84
CA GLY A 11 -17.04 37.03 5.00
C GLY A 11 -18.23 37.61 5.79
N LEU A 12 -18.26 37.47 7.12
CA LEU A 12 -19.32 38.01 7.96
C LEU A 12 -19.03 39.47 8.32
N PRO A 13 -20.02 40.38 8.16
CA PRO A 13 -19.84 41.75 8.56
C PRO A 13 -19.81 41.87 10.10
N LEU A 14 -19.02 42.81 10.60
CA LEU A 14 -18.99 43.17 12.02
C LEU A 14 -20.23 43.97 12.43
N THR A 15 -20.81 44.73 11.50
CA THR A 15 -22.05 45.49 11.72
C THR A 15 -23.23 44.81 11.02
N PRO A 16 -24.48 44.99 11.49
CA PRO A 16 -25.66 44.48 10.81
C PRO A 16 -25.69 44.92 9.33
N PRO A 17 -25.87 43.99 8.39
CA PRO A 17 -26.01 44.35 6.98
C PRO A 17 -27.36 45.02 6.73
N VAL A 18 -27.47 45.78 5.63
CA VAL A 18 -28.76 46.30 5.16
C VAL A 18 -29.74 45.15 4.88
N PRO A 19 -31.06 45.34 5.05
CA PRO A 19 -32.06 44.33 4.71
C PRO A 19 -31.84 43.78 3.30
N PHE A 20 -32.10 42.49 3.10
CA PHE A 20 -31.81 41.82 1.83
C PHE A 20 -32.59 42.42 0.65
N GLU A 21 -33.80 42.91 0.95
CA GLU A 21 -34.69 43.59 0.01
C GLU A 21 -34.08 44.92 -0.47
N GLU A 22 -33.28 45.56 0.38
CA GLU A 22 -32.59 46.84 0.13
C GLU A 22 -31.16 46.65 -0.40
N ALA A 23 -30.58 45.46 -0.23
CA ALA A 23 -29.23 45.15 -0.69
C ALA A 23 -29.13 45.24 -2.23
N GLN A 24 -28.07 45.90 -2.71
CA GLN A 24 -27.75 46.05 -4.13
C GLN A 24 -26.29 45.69 -4.41
N GLY A 25 -25.97 45.45 -5.69
CA GLY A 25 -24.61 45.20 -6.16
C GLY A 25 -23.89 44.08 -5.41
N THR A 26 -22.66 44.35 -4.98
CA THR A 26 -21.79 43.40 -4.29
C THR A 26 -22.33 42.93 -2.95
N GLU A 27 -23.06 43.77 -2.21
CA GLU A 27 -23.64 43.41 -0.92
C GLU A 27 -24.78 42.40 -1.07
N LYS A 28 -25.62 42.56 -2.11
CA LYS A 28 -26.67 41.57 -2.42
C LYS A 28 -26.04 40.21 -2.74
N ILE A 29 -25.01 40.20 -3.58
CA ILE A 29 -24.27 38.98 -3.94
C ILE A 29 -23.62 38.36 -2.70
N ARG A 30 -23.00 39.17 -1.83
CA ARG A 30 -22.41 38.70 -0.57
C ARG A 30 -23.46 38.03 0.32
N GLN A 31 -24.62 38.67 0.52
CA GLN A 31 -25.71 38.11 1.32
C GLN A 31 -26.28 36.82 0.74
N GLU A 32 -26.37 36.70 -0.59
CA GLU A 32 -26.78 35.45 -1.26
C GLU A 32 -25.75 34.33 -1.07
N LEU A 33 -24.45 34.64 -1.17
CA LEU A 33 -23.39 33.64 -1.10
C LEU A 33 -23.04 33.24 0.34
N PHE A 34 -22.74 34.22 1.19
CA PHE A 34 -22.20 34.02 2.54
C PHE A 34 -23.25 34.17 3.65
N GLY A 35 -24.44 34.66 3.31
CA GLY A 35 -25.55 34.80 4.23
C GLY A 35 -25.62 36.18 4.91
N ARG A 36 -26.64 36.31 5.75
CA ARG A 36 -27.04 37.57 6.39
C ARG A 36 -26.59 37.70 7.85
N LEU A 37 -25.93 36.68 8.37
CA LEU A 37 -25.44 36.67 9.76
C LEU A 37 -24.35 37.72 9.93
N THR A 38 -24.32 38.38 11.09
CA THR A 38 -23.15 39.13 11.55
C THR A 38 -22.14 38.19 12.22
N PHE A 39 -20.91 38.66 12.40
CA PHE A 39 -19.90 37.92 13.16
C PHE A 39 -20.34 37.66 14.60
N ASP A 40 -20.94 38.66 15.25
CA ASP A 40 -21.44 38.54 16.64
C ASP A 40 -22.59 37.54 16.75
N GLU A 41 -23.53 37.54 15.80
CA GLU A 41 -24.61 36.56 15.75
C GLU A 41 -24.05 35.14 15.61
N PHE A 42 -23.00 34.96 14.79
CA PHE A 42 -22.34 33.67 14.63
C PHE A 42 -21.64 33.19 15.91
N VAL A 43 -20.87 34.06 16.58
CA VAL A 43 -20.16 33.69 17.82
C VAL A 43 -21.12 33.32 18.94
N ASN A 44 -22.31 33.93 18.97
CA ASN A 44 -23.35 33.67 19.97
C ASN A 44 -24.26 32.45 19.64
N GLN A 45 -24.06 31.76 18.52
CA GLN A 45 -24.80 30.52 18.23
C GLN A 45 -24.48 29.40 19.24
N PRO A 46 -25.45 28.52 19.54
CA PRO A 46 -25.22 27.35 20.38
C PRO A 46 -24.22 26.39 19.73
N SER A 47 -23.50 25.64 20.56
CA SER A 47 -22.63 24.56 20.10
C SER A 47 -23.45 23.36 19.61
N PRO A 48 -23.05 22.67 18.53
CA PRO A 48 -21.86 22.90 17.71
C PRO A 48 -22.06 24.00 16.67
N ARG A 49 -21.07 24.89 16.54
CA ARG A 49 -20.99 25.89 15.47
C ARG A 49 -20.23 25.29 14.28
N LEU A 50 -20.88 25.18 13.13
CA LEU A 50 -20.27 24.71 11.89
C LEU A 50 -19.93 25.91 11.00
N PHE A 51 -18.68 25.98 10.56
CA PHE A 51 -18.23 26.96 9.59
C PHE A 51 -17.14 26.36 8.69
N SER A 52 -16.87 27.05 7.58
CA SER A 52 -15.84 26.72 6.62
C SER A 52 -14.90 27.91 6.49
N THR A 53 -13.64 27.67 6.15
CA THR A 53 -12.68 28.75 5.90
C THR A 53 -11.60 28.25 4.96
N HIS A 54 -11.03 29.16 4.18
CA HIS A 54 -9.81 28.91 3.40
C HIS A 54 -8.57 29.49 4.08
N MET A 55 -8.75 30.14 5.23
CA MET A 55 -7.67 30.82 5.94
C MET A 55 -6.66 29.82 6.52
N PRO A 56 -5.39 30.21 6.68
CA PRO A 56 -4.38 29.36 7.28
C PRO A 56 -4.71 29.02 8.76
N PRO A 57 -4.21 27.91 9.31
CA PRO A 57 -4.49 27.49 10.68
C PRO A 57 -4.24 28.52 11.77
N LYS A 58 -3.31 29.45 11.57
CA LYS A 58 -3.07 30.58 12.50
C LYS A 58 -4.28 31.51 12.69
N CYS A 59 -5.24 31.49 11.77
CA CYS A 59 -6.49 32.24 11.83
C CYS A 59 -7.64 31.45 12.48
N LEU A 60 -7.44 30.17 12.83
CA LEU A 60 -8.45 29.36 13.48
C LEU A 60 -8.64 29.76 14.95
N PRO A 61 -9.80 29.45 15.56
CA PRO A 61 -10.05 29.75 16.96
C PRO A 61 -8.94 29.20 17.86
N LYS A 62 -8.32 30.06 18.68
CA LYS A 62 -7.22 29.65 19.58
C LYS A 62 -7.59 28.46 20.48
N ASN A 63 -8.86 28.37 20.89
CA ASN A 63 -9.35 27.27 21.71
C ASN A 63 -9.35 25.91 20.99
N LEU A 64 -9.43 25.88 19.65
CA LEU A 64 -9.30 24.64 18.88
C LEU A 64 -7.90 24.04 19.07
N MET A 65 -6.86 24.87 19.09
CA MET A 65 -5.47 24.42 19.08
C MET A 65 -4.91 24.08 20.47
N LYS A 66 -5.66 24.30 21.55
CA LYS A 66 -5.27 23.88 22.90
C LYS A 66 -5.40 22.36 23.07
N GLU A 67 -4.60 21.79 23.97
CA GLU A 67 -4.65 20.35 24.29
C GLU A 67 -5.98 19.96 24.93
N ASP A 68 -6.46 20.75 25.90
CA ASP A 68 -7.78 20.69 26.54
C ASP A 68 -8.87 21.44 25.76
N GLY A 69 -8.56 21.82 24.51
CA GLY A 69 -9.41 22.59 23.64
C GLY A 69 -10.67 21.86 23.19
N ALA A 70 -11.64 22.62 22.69
CA ALA A 70 -12.89 22.10 22.13
C ALA A 70 -13.00 22.42 20.64
N GLY A 71 -13.67 21.54 19.89
CA GLY A 71 -13.88 21.66 18.46
C GLY A 71 -13.21 20.55 17.67
N ARG A 72 -13.59 20.45 16.40
CA ARG A 72 -13.06 19.47 15.45
C ARG A 72 -12.64 20.17 14.17
N LEU A 73 -11.51 19.75 13.59
CA LEU A 73 -10.98 20.24 12.32
C LEU A 73 -11.21 19.19 11.23
N VAL A 74 -11.99 19.53 10.21
CA VAL A 74 -12.14 18.73 9.00
C VAL A 74 -11.35 19.41 7.90
N VAL A 75 -10.32 18.75 7.38
CA VAL A 75 -9.54 19.24 6.25
C VAL A 75 -9.90 18.43 5.02
N VAL A 76 -10.23 19.12 3.93
CA VAL A 76 -10.38 18.50 2.61
C VAL A 76 -9.25 18.98 1.73
N VAL A 77 -8.45 18.05 1.19
CA VAL A 77 -7.35 18.35 0.28
C VAL A 77 -7.55 17.67 -1.06
N ARG A 78 -6.88 18.18 -2.09
CA ARG A 78 -6.90 17.65 -3.45
C ARG A 78 -5.51 17.76 -4.04
N ASN A 79 -5.17 16.79 -4.89
CA ASN A 79 -3.99 16.80 -5.74
C ASN A 79 -3.71 18.19 -6.34
N LEU A 80 -2.51 18.74 -6.10
CA LEU A 80 -2.22 20.13 -6.47
C LEU A 80 -2.13 20.37 -7.98
N LYS A 81 -1.76 19.37 -8.78
CA LYS A 81 -1.84 19.47 -10.24
C LYS A 81 -3.29 19.57 -10.71
N ASP A 82 -4.19 18.77 -10.14
CA ASP A 82 -5.62 18.88 -10.41
C ASP A 82 -6.24 20.17 -9.88
N VAL A 83 -5.71 20.75 -8.78
CA VAL A 83 -6.11 22.09 -8.30
C VAL A 83 -5.73 23.15 -9.33
N LEU A 84 -4.48 23.16 -9.82
CA LEU A 84 -4.01 24.07 -10.86
C LEU A 84 -4.83 23.92 -12.14
N SER A 85 -5.01 22.68 -12.61
CA SER A 85 -5.82 22.38 -13.80
C SER A 85 -7.30 22.69 -13.61
N SER A 86 -7.85 22.55 -12.40
CA SER A 86 -9.22 22.98 -12.13
C SER A 86 -9.35 24.48 -12.27
N LEU A 87 -8.45 25.22 -11.61
CA LEU A 87 -8.40 26.67 -11.64
C LEU A 87 -8.31 27.19 -13.08
N HIS A 88 -7.42 26.61 -13.91
CA HIS A 88 -7.20 27.02 -15.30
C HIS A 88 -8.44 26.93 -16.21
N TYR A 89 -9.45 26.12 -15.88
CA TYR A 89 -10.66 25.96 -16.70
C TYR A 89 -11.95 26.42 -16.03
N PHE A 90 -11.93 26.83 -14.75
CA PHE A 90 -13.10 27.35 -14.06
C PHE A 90 -13.62 28.68 -14.63
N HIS A 91 -12.87 29.42 -15.46
CA HIS A 91 -13.29 30.75 -15.96
C HIS A 91 -13.27 30.94 -17.49
N GLY A 92 -12.92 29.93 -18.29
CA GLY A 92 -12.79 30.08 -19.75
C GLY A 92 -11.53 30.85 -20.18
N GLU A 93 -11.57 31.51 -21.35
CA GLU A 93 -10.52 32.45 -21.78
C GLU A 93 -10.31 33.55 -20.72
N ALA A 94 -9.09 34.06 -20.62
CA ALA A 94 -8.74 35.16 -19.73
C ALA A 94 -9.72 36.33 -19.98
N LYS A 95 -10.54 36.67 -18.98
CA LYS A 95 -11.39 37.86 -19.02
C LYS A 95 -10.70 38.96 -18.22
N ASP A 96 -10.41 40.07 -18.88
CA ASP A 96 -9.81 41.24 -18.25
C ASP A 96 -10.68 41.75 -17.08
N GLY A 97 -10.02 42.09 -15.96
CA GLY A 97 -10.63 42.83 -14.85
C GLY A 97 -10.97 42.04 -13.58
N TRP A 98 -10.74 40.73 -13.51
CA TRP A 98 -10.79 39.98 -12.25
C TRP A 98 -9.37 39.76 -11.71
N LEU A 99 -9.00 40.46 -10.63
CA LEU A 99 -7.71 40.30 -9.93
C LEU A 99 -7.69 39.10 -8.96
N GLY A 100 -8.56 38.12 -9.19
CA GLY A 100 -8.48 36.79 -8.58
C GLY A 100 -8.31 35.78 -9.70
N ASN A 101 -7.45 34.80 -9.53
CA ASN A 101 -7.34 33.61 -10.39
C ASN A 101 -6.92 33.87 -11.85
N GLU A 102 -5.60 33.92 -12.02
CA GLU A 102 -4.88 34.31 -13.23
C GLU A 102 -4.75 33.18 -14.28
N HIS A 103 -5.42 33.36 -15.43
CA HIS A 103 -5.26 32.51 -16.61
C HIS A 103 -4.26 33.15 -17.59
N GLY A 104 -3.28 32.38 -18.11
CA GLY A 104 -2.39 32.82 -19.19
C GLY A 104 -0.95 32.28 -19.09
N PRO A 105 -0.02 32.76 -19.95
CA PRO A 105 1.39 32.40 -19.88
C PRO A 105 1.96 32.60 -18.46
N GLY A 106 2.75 31.62 -18.00
CA GLY A 106 3.38 31.66 -16.67
C GLY A 106 2.49 31.24 -15.50
N SER A 107 1.24 30.81 -15.69
CA SER A 107 0.37 30.33 -14.59
C SER A 107 1.02 29.22 -13.77
N LEU A 108 1.73 28.28 -14.41
CA LEU A 108 2.49 27.24 -13.70
C LEU A 108 3.60 27.86 -12.82
N ALA A 109 4.40 28.77 -13.38
CA ALA A 109 5.49 29.41 -12.64
C ALA A 109 4.99 30.20 -11.43
N ARG A 110 3.86 30.91 -11.56
CA ARG A 110 3.23 31.65 -10.45
C ARG A 110 2.64 30.71 -9.41
N PHE A 111 1.96 29.64 -9.83
CA PHE A 111 1.45 28.61 -8.92
C PHE A 111 2.58 27.93 -8.12
N LEU A 112 3.73 27.72 -8.75
CA LEU A 112 4.93 27.17 -8.12
C LEU A 112 5.76 28.21 -7.34
N HIS A 113 5.45 29.50 -7.42
CA HIS A 113 6.19 30.53 -6.68
C HIS A 113 6.01 30.35 -5.16
N GLU A 114 7.00 30.68 -4.35
CA GLU A 114 6.91 30.53 -2.88
C GLU A 114 5.91 31.52 -2.28
N ASP A 115 5.97 32.77 -2.73
CA ASP A 115 5.04 33.82 -2.30
C ASP A 115 3.72 33.85 -3.09
N THR A 116 3.50 32.91 -4.02
CA THR A 116 2.40 32.85 -5.02
C THR A 116 1.52 34.11 -5.03
N PRO A 117 1.63 35.01 -6.03
CA PRO A 117 0.98 36.33 -6.03
C PRO A 117 -0.56 36.29 -6.20
N ASN A 118 -1.21 35.18 -5.88
CA ASN A 118 -2.66 35.01 -5.90
C ASN A 118 -3.28 35.49 -4.58
N ALA A 119 -4.55 35.90 -4.65
CA ALA A 119 -5.34 36.35 -3.50
C ALA A 119 -5.43 35.35 -2.31
N TYR A 120 -5.11 34.07 -2.55
CA TYR A 120 -5.16 33.00 -1.55
C TYR A 120 -3.77 32.52 -1.07
N GLY A 121 -2.69 33.10 -1.58
CA GLY A 121 -1.32 32.71 -1.27
C GLY A 121 -0.89 31.36 -1.87
N SER A 122 0.23 30.83 -1.35
CA SER A 122 0.85 29.60 -1.86
C SER A 122 0.30 28.35 -1.19
N ASN A 123 0.04 27.30 -1.99
CA ASN A 123 -0.44 26.00 -1.50
C ASN A 123 0.60 25.28 -0.64
N PHE A 124 1.90 25.51 -0.86
CA PHE A 124 2.96 24.76 -0.17
C PHE A 124 3.10 25.15 1.31
N PRO A 125 3.23 26.45 1.67
CA PRO A 125 3.20 26.86 3.07
C PRO A 125 1.86 26.53 3.74
N TRP A 126 0.74 26.68 3.03
CA TRP A 126 -0.57 26.33 3.55
C TRP A 126 -0.67 24.85 3.94
N LEU A 127 -0.24 23.93 3.07
CA LEU A 127 -0.22 22.50 3.37
C LEU A 127 0.65 22.18 4.60
N LYS A 128 1.81 22.84 4.76
CA LYS A 128 2.66 22.67 5.94
C LYS A 128 1.99 23.13 7.22
N GLU A 129 1.41 24.34 7.22
CA GLU A 129 0.70 24.85 8.40
C GLU A 129 -0.48 23.94 8.76
N VAL A 130 -1.21 23.43 7.76
CA VAL A 130 -2.34 22.51 7.96
C VAL A 130 -1.89 21.13 8.44
N ASP A 131 -0.78 20.60 7.92
CA ASP A 131 -0.18 19.37 8.40
C ASP A 131 0.18 19.49 9.89
N ASP A 132 0.87 20.56 10.29
CA ASP A 132 1.21 20.84 11.69
C ASP A 132 -0.05 20.91 12.57
N ALA A 133 -1.09 21.59 12.09
CA ALA A 133 -2.34 21.73 12.85
C ALA A 133 -3.08 20.39 12.98
N THR A 134 -3.16 19.61 11.91
CA THR A 134 -3.82 18.30 11.93
C THR A 134 -3.06 17.31 12.79
N GLN A 135 -1.72 17.29 12.75
CA GLN A 135 -0.89 16.44 13.59
C GLN A 135 -1.05 16.78 15.08
N LYS A 136 -1.04 18.07 15.45
CA LYS A 136 -1.28 18.52 16.83
C LYS A 136 -2.63 18.07 17.38
N LEU A 137 -3.65 18.02 16.54
CA LEU A 137 -5.00 17.62 16.93
C LEU A 137 -5.22 16.09 16.85
N SER A 138 -4.37 15.36 16.12
CA SER A 138 -4.55 13.94 15.84
C SER A 138 -4.55 13.06 17.09
N SER A 139 -3.68 13.35 18.08
CA SER A 139 -3.58 12.60 19.34
C SER A 139 -4.87 12.62 20.16
N SER A 140 -5.66 13.68 20.02
CA SER A 140 -6.96 13.86 20.69
C SER A 140 -8.16 13.47 19.82
N GLY A 141 -7.92 12.95 18.60
CA GLY A 141 -8.97 12.58 17.66
C GLY A 141 -9.83 13.76 17.18
N ARG A 142 -9.30 14.99 17.25
CA ARG A 142 -10.04 16.23 16.90
C ARG A 142 -9.75 16.74 15.50
N SER A 143 -8.98 16.02 14.70
CA SER A 143 -8.76 16.33 13.28
C SER A 143 -9.05 15.12 12.40
N ILE A 144 -9.50 15.39 11.18
CA ILE A 144 -9.61 14.42 10.09
C ILE A 144 -9.16 15.09 8.79
N VAL A 145 -8.45 14.33 7.96
CA VAL A 145 -8.12 14.71 6.59
C VAL A 145 -8.94 13.84 5.64
N LEU A 146 -9.61 14.48 4.69
CA LEU A 146 -10.30 13.84 3.59
C LEU A 146 -9.62 14.23 2.28
N TYR A 147 -9.35 13.25 1.43
CA TYR A 147 -8.79 13.47 0.11
C TYR A 147 -9.91 13.48 -0.92
N PHE A 148 -9.90 14.46 -1.83
CA PHE A 148 -10.80 14.49 -2.97
C PHE A 148 -10.72 13.20 -3.79
N GLU A 149 -9.52 12.64 -3.89
CA GLU A 149 -9.25 11.39 -4.58
C GLU A 149 -9.97 10.21 -3.91
N ALA A 150 -9.94 10.14 -2.57
CA ALA A 150 -10.68 9.14 -1.80
C ALA A 150 -12.20 9.33 -1.93
N LEU A 151 -12.67 10.58 -1.93
CA LEU A 151 -14.08 10.92 -2.15
C LEU A 151 -14.56 10.47 -3.55
N LYS A 152 -13.68 10.54 -4.56
CA LYS A 152 -13.97 10.06 -5.92
C LYS A 152 -13.96 8.54 -6.03
N GLN A 153 -13.13 7.87 -5.26
CA GLN A 153 -13.03 6.40 -5.24
C GLN A 153 -14.16 5.73 -4.45
N GLY A 154 -14.61 6.33 -3.34
CA GLY A 154 -15.64 5.76 -2.46
C GLY A 154 -16.38 6.82 -1.65
N LEU A 155 -17.30 7.54 -2.29
CA LEU A 155 -18.06 8.63 -1.64
C LEU A 155 -18.91 8.14 -0.45
N PRO A 156 -19.69 7.05 -0.53
CA PRO A 156 -20.47 6.57 0.62
C PRO A 156 -19.61 6.26 1.85
N GLU A 157 -18.45 5.66 1.65
CA GLU A 157 -17.50 5.27 2.71
C GLU A 157 -16.91 6.51 3.38
N GLN A 158 -16.52 7.51 2.58
CA GLN A 158 -16.00 8.79 3.13
C GLN A 158 -17.10 9.61 3.83
N VAL A 159 -18.35 9.54 3.37
CA VAL A 159 -19.50 10.16 4.08
C VAL A 159 -19.72 9.48 5.44
N GLN A 160 -19.69 8.15 5.49
CA GLN A 160 -19.78 7.42 6.74
C GLN A 160 -18.62 7.79 7.68
N ARG A 161 -17.40 7.83 7.15
CA ARG A 161 -16.19 8.21 7.89
C ARG A 161 -16.31 9.60 8.53
N LEU A 162 -16.80 10.59 7.77
CA LEU A 162 -17.02 11.93 8.30
C LEU A 162 -18.09 11.93 9.40
N ALA A 163 -19.17 11.15 9.23
CA ALA A 163 -20.20 11.03 10.24
C ALA A 163 -19.69 10.41 11.54
N ASP A 164 -18.91 9.33 11.46
CA ASP A 164 -18.27 8.67 12.60
C ASP A 164 -17.38 9.66 13.36
N PHE A 165 -16.54 10.42 12.65
CA PHE A 165 -15.68 11.46 13.23
C PHE A 165 -16.48 12.55 13.96
N LEU A 166 -17.63 12.93 13.41
CA LEU A 166 -18.53 13.91 14.02
C LEU A 166 -19.35 13.33 15.19
N GLY A 167 -19.34 12.01 15.39
CA GLY A 167 -20.18 11.32 16.38
C GLY A 167 -21.64 11.22 15.95
N LEU A 168 -21.91 11.19 14.64
CA LEU A 168 -23.24 11.12 14.04
C LEU A 168 -23.55 9.69 13.59
N SER A 169 -24.67 9.13 14.04
CA SER A 169 -25.16 7.83 13.54
C SER A 169 -25.93 8.01 12.24
N LEU A 170 -25.42 7.44 11.14
CA LEU A 170 -26.11 7.37 9.86
C LEU A 170 -26.61 5.95 9.60
N THR A 171 -27.91 5.81 9.31
CA THR A 171 -28.42 4.57 8.71
C THR A 171 -28.00 4.51 7.23
N PRO A 172 -27.95 3.31 6.61
CA PRO A 172 -27.64 3.19 5.18
C PRO A 172 -28.50 4.10 4.31
N ALA A 173 -29.81 4.14 4.57
CA ALA A 173 -30.74 5.03 3.85
C ALA A 173 -30.40 6.53 4.00
N LYS A 174 -30.00 7.00 5.19
CA LYS A 174 -29.59 8.39 5.40
C LYS A 174 -28.27 8.69 4.70
N ARG A 175 -27.30 7.77 4.76
CA ARG A 175 -26.02 7.89 4.04
C ARG A 175 -26.28 8.02 2.54
N ASP A 176 -27.10 7.15 1.97
CA ASP A 176 -27.39 7.14 0.53
C ASP A 176 -28.13 8.42 0.11
N ALA A 177 -29.03 8.95 0.97
CA ALA A 177 -29.67 10.24 0.75
C ALA A 177 -28.67 11.41 0.77
N VAL A 178 -27.70 11.42 1.70
CA VAL A 178 -26.62 12.42 1.73
C VAL A 178 -25.77 12.33 0.46
N VAL A 179 -25.36 11.12 0.06
CA VAL A 179 -24.59 10.85 -1.16
C VAL A 179 -25.31 11.39 -2.39
N ALA A 180 -26.61 11.12 -2.53
CA ALA A 180 -27.42 11.64 -3.62
C ALA A 180 -27.51 13.18 -3.60
N ALA A 181 -27.69 13.77 -2.41
CA ALA A 181 -27.80 15.22 -2.25
C ALA A 181 -26.50 15.98 -2.61
N VAL A 182 -25.33 15.39 -2.33
CA VAL A 182 -24.02 15.98 -2.65
C VAL A 182 -23.46 15.53 -4.01
N GLY A 183 -24.20 14.68 -4.73
CA GLY A 183 -23.83 14.16 -6.04
C GLY A 183 -23.80 15.24 -7.13
N PHE A 184 -23.01 14.99 -8.18
CA PHE A 184 -22.81 15.94 -9.27
C PHE A 184 -24.12 16.35 -9.96
N GLU A 185 -25.02 15.40 -10.24
CA GLU A 185 -26.30 15.70 -10.91
C GLU A 185 -27.17 16.66 -10.09
N ASN A 186 -27.24 16.46 -8.77
CA ASN A 186 -28.00 17.35 -7.90
C ASN A 186 -27.32 18.73 -7.77
N MET A 187 -25.98 18.77 -7.69
CA MET A 187 -25.23 20.03 -7.71
C MET A 187 -25.41 20.78 -9.04
N LYS A 188 -25.46 20.07 -10.17
CA LYS A 188 -25.71 20.63 -11.51
C LYS A 188 -27.10 21.23 -11.59
N ALA A 189 -28.13 20.51 -11.15
CA ALA A 189 -29.52 20.97 -11.15
C ALA A 189 -29.75 22.21 -10.27
N THR A 190 -28.98 22.35 -9.18
CA THR A 190 -29.14 23.44 -8.21
C THR A 190 -28.16 24.61 -8.42
N SER A 191 -27.22 24.51 -9.35
CA SER A 191 -26.24 25.56 -9.62
C SER A 191 -26.84 26.69 -10.47
N LYS A 192 -26.76 27.91 -9.95
CA LYS A 192 -27.20 29.15 -10.62
C LYS A 192 -26.05 30.03 -11.14
N LEU A 193 -24.80 29.61 -10.90
CA LEU A 193 -23.60 30.42 -11.17
C LEU A 193 -22.98 30.15 -12.55
N GLY A 194 -23.53 29.22 -13.35
CA GLY A 194 -22.99 28.87 -14.68
C GLY A 194 -21.62 28.17 -14.67
N LEU A 195 -20.95 28.10 -13.50
CA LEU A 195 -19.64 27.49 -13.31
C LEU A 195 -19.81 26.05 -12.83
N LEU A 196 -19.75 25.08 -13.75
CA LEU A 196 -19.90 23.66 -13.45
C LEU A 196 -18.86 22.84 -14.24
N ARG A 197 -17.93 22.22 -13.52
CA ARG A 197 -17.05 21.17 -14.06
C ARG A 197 -17.21 19.93 -13.21
N GLN A 198 -17.34 18.77 -13.85
CA GLN A 198 -17.22 17.50 -13.15
C GLN A 198 -15.77 17.31 -12.75
N GLY A 199 -15.46 17.42 -11.45
CA GLY A 199 -14.13 17.15 -10.96
C GLY A 199 -13.77 15.67 -11.14
N THR A 200 -12.67 15.41 -11.84
CA THR A 200 -12.03 14.11 -12.01
C THR A 200 -10.63 14.15 -11.39
N THR A 201 -10.10 12.97 -11.06
CA THR A 201 -8.72 12.80 -10.57
C THR A 201 -7.80 12.57 -11.76
N CYS A 202 -6.57 13.07 -11.66
CA CYS A 202 -5.54 12.93 -12.68
C CYS A 202 -5.87 13.58 -14.03
N ASP A 203 -6.78 14.56 -14.06
CA ASP A 203 -7.18 15.27 -15.29
C ASP A 203 -6.07 16.22 -15.77
N TRP A 204 -5.19 16.63 -14.84
CA TRP A 204 -3.98 17.37 -15.13
C TRP A 204 -3.14 16.81 -16.29
N LYS A 205 -3.21 15.49 -16.55
CA LYS A 205 -2.52 14.83 -17.67
C LYS A 205 -2.94 15.35 -19.04
N ASN A 206 -4.14 15.92 -19.16
CA ASN A 206 -4.71 16.41 -20.42
C ASN A 206 -4.37 17.87 -20.72
N HIS A 207 -3.61 18.56 -19.85
CA HIS A 207 -3.59 20.03 -19.84
C HIS A 207 -2.21 20.67 -20.08
N MET A 208 -1.12 20.03 -19.68
CA MET A 208 0.23 20.50 -19.96
C MET A 208 1.11 19.31 -20.35
N ASP A 209 2.23 19.61 -21.01
CA ASP A 209 3.18 18.58 -21.42
C ASP A 209 3.93 17.94 -20.23
N ARG A 210 4.66 16.87 -20.54
CA ARG A 210 5.40 16.07 -19.54
C ARG A 210 6.50 16.87 -18.86
N GLU A 211 7.14 17.82 -19.56
CA GLU A 211 8.24 18.63 -19.02
C GLU A 211 7.73 19.63 -17.98
N ALA A 212 6.63 20.31 -18.29
CA ALA A 212 5.94 21.21 -17.37
C ALA A 212 5.53 20.49 -16.08
N TRP A 213 5.00 19.26 -16.19
CA TRP A 213 4.62 18.48 -15.02
C TRP A 213 5.80 17.86 -14.26
N ALA A 214 6.90 17.54 -14.93
CA ALA A 214 8.13 17.13 -14.27
C ALA A 214 8.68 18.26 -13.39
N ARG A 215 8.69 19.50 -13.89
CA ARG A 215 9.04 20.68 -13.08
C ARG A 215 8.10 20.87 -11.89
N PHE A 216 6.81 20.59 -12.05
CA PHE A 216 5.87 20.61 -10.94
C PHE A 216 6.27 19.57 -9.88
N ASP A 217 6.56 18.34 -10.30
CA ASP A 217 6.93 17.24 -9.40
C ASP A 217 8.21 17.56 -8.61
N GLU A 218 9.22 18.16 -9.25
CA GLU A 218 10.44 18.61 -8.57
C GLU A 218 10.15 19.64 -7.47
N VAL A 219 9.27 20.62 -7.73
CA VAL A 219 8.86 21.62 -6.74
C VAL A 219 8.01 21.00 -5.64
N PHE A 220 7.10 20.08 -5.99
CA PHE A 220 6.27 19.35 -5.02
C PHE A 220 7.15 18.53 -4.08
N ASP A 221 8.08 17.74 -4.62
CA ASP A 221 9.00 16.92 -3.86
C ASP A 221 9.90 17.79 -2.98
N SER A 222 10.58 18.80 -3.53
CA SER A 222 11.48 19.66 -2.75
C SER A 222 10.78 20.42 -1.62
N ARG A 223 9.51 20.82 -1.80
CA ARG A 223 8.79 21.63 -0.80
C ARG A 223 7.96 20.82 0.18
N LEU A 224 7.47 19.64 -0.20
CA LEU A 224 6.53 18.85 0.60
C LEU A 224 7.06 17.45 0.95
N ASP A 225 8.35 17.17 0.73
CA ASP A 225 8.98 15.99 1.32
C ASP A 225 8.83 16.02 2.85
N GLY A 226 8.36 14.91 3.43
CA GLY A 226 8.12 14.79 4.88
C GLY A 226 6.82 15.43 5.39
N VAL A 227 6.02 16.07 4.53
CA VAL A 227 4.70 16.63 4.90
C VAL A 227 3.65 15.53 4.80
N ALA A 228 3.09 15.08 5.93
CA ALA A 228 2.30 13.85 5.99
C ALA A 228 1.00 13.94 5.17
N ILE A 229 0.31 15.09 5.24
CA ILE A 229 -0.90 15.33 4.44
C ILE A 229 -0.65 15.29 2.93
N ALA A 230 0.58 15.52 2.48
CA ALA A 230 0.94 15.55 1.07
C ALA A 230 1.29 14.17 0.48
N GLU A 231 1.67 13.20 1.32
CA GLU A 231 2.13 11.87 0.86
C GLU A 231 1.10 11.13 -0.01
N PRO A 232 -0.19 11.05 0.36
CA PRO A 232 -1.20 10.41 -0.49
C PRO A 232 -1.32 11.01 -1.88
N MET A 233 -1.17 12.34 -1.99
CA MET A 233 -1.33 13.03 -3.27
C MET A 233 -0.23 12.69 -4.27
N ARG A 234 0.96 12.29 -3.80
CA ARG A 234 2.11 11.93 -4.66
C ARG A 234 1.75 10.86 -5.68
N PHE A 235 0.95 9.87 -5.29
CA PHE A 235 0.52 8.77 -6.17
C PHE A 235 -0.50 9.18 -7.24
N PHE A 236 -1.15 10.34 -7.07
CA PHE A 236 -2.06 10.91 -8.07
C PHE A 236 -1.37 11.97 -8.95
N GLN A 237 -0.14 12.36 -8.61
CA GLN A 237 0.67 13.31 -9.39
C GLN A 237 1.59 12.59 -10.39
N GLN A 238 1.80 11.28 -10.24
CA GLN A 238 2.64 10.50 -11.13
C GLN A 238 2.04 10.39 -12.53
N TRP A 239 2.86 10.71 -13.55
CA TRP A 239 2.47 10.52 -14.95
C TRP A 239 2.24 9.04 -15.27
N GLU A 240 3.17 8.20 -14.83
CA GLU A 240 3.19 6.75 -14.97
C GLU A 240 3.58 6.12 -13.64
N VAL A 241 3.17 4.86 -13.43
CA VAL A 241 3.62 4.08 -12.28
C VAL A 241 5.11 3.78 -12.45
N THR A 242 5.92 4.20 -11.49
CA THR A 242 7.37 4.05 -11.58
C THR A 242 7.81 2.64 -11.20
N GLY A 243 8.88 2.16 -11.86
CA GLY A 243 9.41 0.83 -11.61
C GLY A 243 8.46 -0.31 -11.97
N LEU A 244 7.71 -0.22 -13.07
CA LEU A 244 7.09 -1.42 -13.61
C LEU A 244 8.21 -2.40 -14.08
N PRO A 245 8.16 -3.69 -13.68
CA PRO A 245 9.07 -4.70 -14.23
C PRO A 245 8.65 -5.06 -15.68
N PRO A 246 9.50 -5.75 -16.45
CA PRO A 246 9.09 -6.45 -17.67
C PRO A 246 8.01 -7.50 -17.38
N ARG A 247 7.28 -7.94 -18.40
CA ARG A 247 6.30 -9.03 -18.26
C ARG A 247 7.00 -10.31 -17.85
N ARG A 248 6.36 -11.18 -17.06
CA ARG A 248 7.01 -12.41 -16.58
C ARG A 248 7.55 -13.29 -17.71
N ALA A 249 6.86 -13.36 -18.85
CA ALA A 249 7.31 -14.11 -20.02
C ALA A 249 8.64 -13.57 -20.62
N GLU A 250 9.01 -12.32 -20.32
CA GLU A 250 10.25 -11.66 -20.75
C GLU A 250 11.35 -11.74 -19.67
N GLN A 251 11.00 -12.16 -18.45
CA GLN A 251 11.94 -12.36 -17.35
C GLN A 251 12.57 -13.75 -17.47
N THR A 252 13.62 -13.84 -18.28
CA THR A 252 14.35 -15.08 -18.52
C THR A 252 15.51 -15.25 -17.53
N LEU A 253 16.18 -16.41 -17.57
CA LEU A 253 17.39 -16.65 -16.77
C LEU A 253 18.54 -15.70 -17.10
N GLN A 254 18.53 -15.04 -18.27
CA GLN A 254 19.57 -14.11 -18.70
C GLN A 254 19.25 -12.63 -18.46
N THR A 255 18.01 -12.32 -18.08
CA THR A 255 17.60 -10.95 -17.79
C THR A 255 18.26 -10.48 -16.48
N ASP A 256 18.93 -9.32 -16.50
CA ASP A 256 19.49 -8.72 -15.29
C ASP A 256 18.53 -7.69 -14.68
N PRO A 257 17.86 -8.00 -13.56
CA PRO A 257 16.86 -7.11 -12.97
C PRO A 257 17.45 -5.86 -12.29
N ARG A 258 18.79 -5.76 -12.17
CA ARG A 258 19.45 -4.50 -11.75
C ARG A 258 19.32 -3.39 -12.79
N THR A 259 19.09 -3.75 -14.05
CA THR A 259 18.88 -2.80 -15.16
C THR A 259 17.45 -2.26 -15.21
N TRP A 260 16.50 -2.88 -14.49
CA TRP A 260 15.12 -2.45 -14.50
C TRP A 260 14.95 -1.16 -13.69
N PRO A 261 13.98 -0.29 -14.04
CA PRO A 261 13.82 0.99 -13.35
C PRO A 261 13.63 0.83 -11.83
N LYS A 262 14.33 1.62 -11.03
CA LYS A 262 14.19 1.63 -9.56
C LYS A 262 12.85 2.24 -9.14
N PHE A 263 12.42 1.95 -7.91
CA PHE A 263 11.20 2.49 -7.32
C PHE A 263 11.31 2.58 -5.79
N VAL A 264 10.46 3.41 -5.20
CA VAL A 264 10.24 3.47 -3.76
C VAL A 264 8.98 2.68 -3.44
N ARG A 265 9.05 1.77 -2.46
CA ARG A 265 7.91 0.97 -2.04
C ARG A 265 6.81 1.85 -1.42
N ALA A 266 5.56 1.43 -1.61
CA ALA A 266 4.41 2.03 -0.97
C ALA A 266 3.83 1.15 0.14
N THR A 267 3.14 1.80 1.07
CA THR A 267 2.23 1.20 2.04
C THR A 267 0.87 1.87 1.94
N LEU A 268 -0.13 1.29 2.58
CA LEU A 268 -1.41 1.95 2.79
C LEU A 268 -1.41 2.63 4.15
N TRP A 269 -1.87 3.87 4.17
CA TRP A 269 -2.18 4.63 5.38
C TRP A 269 -3.61 5.14 5.22
N ASP A 270 -4.51 4.61 6.03
CA ASP A 270 -5.92 4.98 6.03
C ASP A 270 -6.55 4.85 4.63
N GLY A 271 -6.25 3.72 3.98
CA GLY A 271 -6.72 3.39 2.64
C GLY A 271 -6.00 4.10 1.49
N MET A 272 -5.14 5.06 1.78
CA MET A 272 -4.39 5.81 0.76
C MET A 272 -2.97 5.27 0.60
N MET A 273 -2.47 5.23 -0.63
CA MET A 273 -1.06 4.88 -0.86
C MET A 273 -0.14 6.01 -0.37
N VAL A 274 0.88 5.65 0.41
CA VAL A 274 1.96 6.54 0.86
C VAL A 274 3.29 5.83 0.64
N ARG A 275 4.40 6.57 0.55
CA ARG A 275 5.73 5.94 0.52
C ARG A 275 5.96 5.20 1.85
N ASP A 276 6.62 4.04 1.81
CA ASP A 276 6.90 3.24 3.01
C ASP A 276 7.85 4.01 3.95
N ALA A 277 7.28 4.68 4.95
CA ALA A 277 8.02 5.51 5.89
C ALA A 277 9.03 4.70 6.72
N GLN A 278 8.76 3.42 7.00
CA GLN A 278 9.72 2.57 7.70
C GLN A 278 10.93 2.25 6.82
N PHE A 279 10.71 2.03 5.52
CA PHE A 279 11.79 1.90 4.55
C PHE A 279 12.60 3.20 4.46
N LEU A 280 11.94 4.35 4.48
CA LEU A 280 12.58 5.68 4.45
C LEU A 280 13.28 6.09 5.77
N ALA A 281 12.86 5.54 6.91
CA ALA A 281 13.42 5.84 8.22
C ALA A 281 14.54 4.86 8.63
N ALA A 282 14.44 3.59 8.20
CA ALA A 282 15.47 2.59 8.45
C ALA A 282 16.82 2.99 7.81
N THR A 283 16.79 3.68 6.65
CA THR A 283 17.99 4.27 6.03
C THR A 283 18.65 5.38 6.86
N LYS A 284 17.95 5.97 7.85
CA LYS A 284 18.42 7.13 8.61
C LYS A 284 18.90 6.81 10.02
N ASN A 285 18.34 5.78 10.67
CA ASN A 285 18.48 5.60 12.13
C ASN A 285 19.30 4.38 12.57
N ASN A 286 19.93 3.65 11.66
CA ASN A 286 20.82 2.51 11.97
C ASN A 286 20.20 1.45 12.90
N THR A 287 18.87 1.27 12.84
CA THR A 287 18.14 0.35 13.74
C THR A 287 18.15 -1.09 13.19
N SER A 288 17.95 -2.08 14.05
CA SER A 288 17.84 -3.48 13.61
C SER A 288 16.54 -3.72 12.83
N PHE A 289 16.62 -4.49 11.75
CA PHE A 289 15.44 -4.81 10.94
C PHE A 289 14.46 -5.68 11.75
N VAL A 290 13.33 -5.09 12.13
CA VAL A 290 12.19 -5.79 12.71
C VAL A 290 11.11 -5.91 11.65
N ARG A 291 10.73 -7.15 11.32
CA ARG A 291 9.62 -7.41 10.38
C ARG A 291 8.30 -7.08 11.10
N PRO A 292 7.48 -6.14 10.60
CA PRO A 292 6.15 -5.92 11.13
C PRO A 292 5.29 -7.18 10.94
N PRO A 293 4.43 -7.52 11.90
CA PRO A 293 3.53 -8.66 11.77
C PRO A 293 2.49 -8.42 10.67
N SER A 294 1.98 -9.52 10.09
CA SER A 294 0.79 -9.51 9.24
C SER A 294 -0.42 -9.08 10.07
N VAL A 295 -1.28 -8.21 9.51
CA VAL A 295 -2.42 -7.63 10.23
C VAL A 295 -3.75 -8.34 9.95
N LEU A 296 -3.81 -9.20 8.92
CA LEU A 296 -5.03 -9.93 8.55
C LEU A 296 -4.79 -11.45 8.76
N ASN A 297 -5.48 -12.01 9.75
CA ASN A 297 -5.30 -13.39 10.21
C ASN A 297 -6.65 -14.11 10.43
N GLY A 298 -7.52 -14.09 9.42
CA GLY A 298 -8.79 -14.82 9.44
C GLY A 298 -8.60 -16.34 9.44
N ILE A 299 -9.58 -17.05 9.99
CA ILE A 299 -9.62 -18.52 10.06
C ILE A 299 -10.68 -19.03 9.09
N ILE A 300 -10.37 -20.10 8.38
CA ILE A 300 -11.32 -20.82 7.52
C ILE A 300 -11.66 -22.12 8.22
N ALA A 301 -12.95 -22.34 8.51
CA ALA A 301 -13.41 -23.59 9.10
C ALA A 301 -13.60 -24.68 8.03
N PRO A 302 -13.62 -25.98 8.40
CA PRO A 302 -14.03 -27.04 7.49
C PRO A 302 -15.43 -26.81 6.92
N LEU A 303 -15.68 -27.36 5.73
CA LEU A 303 -16.99 -27.29 5.08
C LEU A 303 -18.09 -27.85 6.01
N GLY A 304 -19.23 -27.17 6.09
CA GLY A 304 -20.37 -27.57 6.93
C GLY A 304 -20.33 -27.07 8.38
N THR A 305 -19.31 -26.29 8.77
CA THR A 305 -19.26 -25.67 10.10
C THR A 305 -20.32 -24.57 10.23
N GLU A 306 -21.31 -24.76 11.11
CA GLU A 306 -22.40 -23.82 11.32
C GLU A 306 -21.91 -22.49 11.94
N GLY A 307 -22.44 -21.37 11.46
CA GLY A 307 -22.09 -20.02 11.96
C GLY A 307 -20.70 -19.50 11.56
N ALA A 308 -19.87 -20.29 10.88
CA ALA A 308 -18.55 -19.85 10.44
C ALA A 308 -18.64 -18.84 9.28
N LYS A 309 -17.99 -17.68 9.44
CA LYS A 309 -17.91 -16.65 8.38
C LYS A 309 -17.21 -17.17 7.12
N PHE A 310 -16.12 -17.92 7.31
CA PHE A 310 -15.31 -18.49 6.24
C PHE A 310 -15.29 -20.02 6.39
N VAL A 311 -15.61 -20.73 5.31
CA VAL A 311 -15.64 -22.20 5.25
C VAL A 311 -14.92 -22.66 3.99
N ALA A 312 -14.14 -23.75 4.08
CA ALA A 312 -13.37 -24.28 2.97
C ALA A 312 -14.30 -24.81 1.86
N GLU A 313 -14.57 -23.98 0.86
CA GLU A 313 -15.43 -24.25 -0.28
C GLU A 313 -14.62 -24.17 -1.57
N ALA A 314 -14.70 -25.20 -2.42
CA ALA A 314 -14.03 -25.21 -3.71
C ALA A 314 -14.51 -24.06 -4.61
N GLY A 315 -13.57 -23.37 -5.25
CA GLY A 315 -13.86 -22.24 -6.13
C GLY A 315 -14.20 -20.93 -5.41
N ARG A 316 -14.25 -20.87 -4.07
CA ARG A 316 -14.55 -19.64 -3.31
C ARG A 316 -13.33 -18.73 -3.11
N TYR A 317 -12.14 -19.31 -2.98
CA TYR A 317 -10.94 -18.57 -2.58
C TYR A 317 -9.98 -18.39 -3.75
N HIS A 318 -9.23 -17.28 -3.71
CA HIS A 318 -8.19 -16.96 -4.69
C HIS A 318 -6.91 -16.53 -3.96
N LEU A 319 -5.77 -17.03 -4.42
CA LEU A 319 -4.46 -16.75 -3.83
C LEU A 319 -3.67 -15.82 -4.74
N PHE A 320 -3.22 -14.68 -4.22
CA PHE A 320 -2.31 -13.79 -4.92
C PHE A 320 -0.90 -13.96 -4.37
N VAL A 321 0.04 -14.36 -5.22
CA VAL A 321 1.42 -14.70 -4.83
C VAL A 321 2.46 -13.98 -5.69
N SER A 322 3.74 -14.23 -5.40
CA SER A 322 4.84 -13.86 -6.27
C SER A 322 5.88 -14.98 -6.30
N GLY A 323 6.50 -15.21 -7.46
CA GLY A 323 7.66 -16.08 -7.59
C GLY A 323 8.88 -15.60 -6.81
N VAL A 324 9.01 -14.29 -6.59
CA VAL A 324 10.15 -13.70 -5.87
C VAL A 324 10.09 -14.03 -4.38
N CYS A 325 8.91 -13.89 -3.76
CA CYS A 325 8.70 -13.95 -2.32
C CYS A 325 8.71 -15.42 -1.81
N PRO A 326 9.62 -15.82 -0.89
CA PRO A 326 9.63 -17.19 -0.34
C PRO A 326 8.38 -17.48 0.51
N TRP A 327 7.83 -16.47 1.17
CA TRP A 327 6.60 -16.59 1.96
C TRP A 327 5.40 -16.95 1.07
N ALA A 328 5.28 -16.28 -0.08
CA ALA A 328 4.22 -16.55 -1.04
C ALA A 328 4.47 -17.85 -1.80
N SER A 329 5.73 -18.15 -2.11
CA SER A 329 6.09 -19.44 -2.71
C SER A 329 5.79 -20.62 -1.77
N SER A 330 5.92 -20.46 -0.46
CA SER A 330 5.50 -21.50 0.48
C SER A 330 4.01 -21.82 0.34
N THR A 331 3.14 -20.79 0.25
CA THR A 331 1.70 -21.00 0.10
C THR A 331 1.31 -21.64 -1.23
N ARG A 332 1.96 -21.24 -2.34
CA ARG A 332 1.70 -21.86 -3.66
C ARG A 332 2.18 -23.30 -3.71
N THR A 333 3.33 -23.60 -3.10
CA THR A 333 3.86 -24.96 -3.01
C THR A 333 2.96 -25.85 -2.16
N VAL A 334 2.44 -25.37 -1.03
CA VAL A 334 1.46 -26.14 -0.24
C VAL A 334 0.20 -26.39 -1.04
N ARG A 335 -0.33 -25.39 -1.77
CA ARG A 335 -1.48 -25.58 -2.68
C ARG A 335 -1.23 -26.71 -3.70
N HIS A 336 -0.02 -26.77 -4.28
CA HIS A 336 0.35 -27.83 -5.22
C HIS A 336 0.50 -29.21 -4.55
N LEU A 337 1.24 -29.29 -3.45
CA LEU A 337 1.49 -30.57 -2.75
C LEU A 337 0.20 -31.19 -2.19
N MET A 338 -0.76 -30.36 -1.78
CA MET A 338 -2.10 -30.78 -1.32
C MET A 338 -3.08 -31.04 -2.48
N GLY A 339 -2.68 -30.81 -3.74
CA GLY A 339 -3.53 -31.02 -4.92
C GLY A 339 -4.77 -30.13 -4.97
N LEU A 340 -4.63 -28.85 -4.57
CA LEU A 340 -5.72 -27.88 -4.39
C LEU A 340 -5.89 -26.94 -5.59
N GLU A 341 -5.33 -27.26 -6.75
CA GLU A 341 -5.26 -26.33 -7.87
C GLU A 341 -6.64 -25.96 -8.43
N ALA A 342 -7.56 -26.93 -8.46
CA ALA A 342 -8.95 -26.72 -8.84
C ALA A 342 -9.82 -26.12 -7.72
N VAL A 343 -9.32 -26.10 -6.47
CA VAL A 343 -10.06 -25.67 -5.28
C VAL A 343 -9.82 -24.20 -4.99
N VAL A 344 -8.57 -23.76 -5.06
CA VAL A 344 -8.15 -22.38 -4.78
C VAL A 344 -7.53 -21.81 -6.06
N GLY A 345 -8.15 -20.77 -6.63
CA GLY A 345 -7.59 -20.06 -7.78
C GLY A 345 -6.29 -19.35 -7.41
N MET A 346 -5.44 -19.01 -8.39
CA MET A 346 -4.19 -18.34 -8.10
C MET A 346 -3.75 -17.41 -9.22
N ASP A 347 -3.30 -16.21 -8.85
CA ASP A 347 -2.50 -15.35 -9.72
C ASP A 347 -1.11 -15.12 -9.10
N VAL A 348 -0.11 -15.06 -9.96
CA VAL A 348 1.27 -14.76 -9.58
C VAL A 348 1.58 -13.35 -10.11
N ALA A 349 2.23 -12.50 -9.30
CA ALA A 349 2.63 -11.16 -9.71
C ALA A 349 3.85 -11.20 -10.65
N ASP A 350 3.93 -10.26 -11.59
CA ASP A 350 5.10 -10.03 -12.45
C ASP A 350 6.28 -9.45 -11.66
N GLY A 351 6.01 -8.71 -10.60
CA GLY A 351 7.01 -8.14 -9.71
C GLY A 351 6.44 -7.02 -8.85
N GLN A 352 7.27 -6.05 -8.47
CA GLN A 352 6.86 -4.86 -7.72
C GLN A 352 7.15 -3.58 -8.48
N SER A 353 6.36 -2.54 -8.18
CA SER A 353 6.49 -1.16 -8.65
C SER A 353 6.28 -0.19 -7.49
N SER A 354 6.29 1.12 -7.76
CA SER A 354 5.92 2.13 -6.76
C SER A 354 4.51 1.93 -6.21
N SER A 355 3.60 1.32 -6.96
CA SER A 355 2.24 0.95 -6.52
C SER A 355 2.17 -0.44 -5.87
N GLY A 356 3.30 -1.06 -5.51
CA GLY A 356 3.34 -2.38 -4.89
C GLY A 356 3.38 -3.54 -5.91
N TRP A 357 2.93 -4.72 -5.49
CA TRP A 357 2.93 -5.92 -6.35
C TRP A 357 1.98 -5.76 -7.52
N VAL A 358 2.46 -6.05 -8.73
CA VAL A 358 1.75 -5.78 -9.99
C VAL A 358 1.55 -7.05 -10.81
N PHE A 359 0.37 -7.14 -11.43
CA PHE A 359 -0.04 -8.14 -12.40
C PHE A 359 -0.31 -7.40 -13.72
N LEU A 360 0.66 -7.43 -14.63
CA LEU A 360 0.69 -6.53 -15.80
C LEU A 360 -0.42 -6.82 -16.81
N ASP A 361 -0.83 -8.08 -16.91
CA ASP A 361 -1.94 -8.54 -17.75
C ASP A 361 -3.29 -8.57 -17.00
N GLY A 362 -3.35 -7.95 -15.81
CA GLY A 362 -4.51 -8.01 -14.93
C GLY A 362 -4.54 -9.29 -14.09
N THR A 363 -5.70 -9.61 -13.52
CA THR A 363 -5.93 -10.77 -12.64
C THR A 363 -7.02 -11.65 -13.20
N THR A 364 -6.95 -12.96 -12.94
CA THR A 364 -8.01 -13.92 -13.25
C THR A 364 -9.10 -14.00 -12.19
N CYS A 365 -8.94 -13.30 -11.07
CA CYS A 365 -9.89 -13.32 -9.95
C CYS A 365 -11.22 -12.63 -10.32
N ASP A 366 -12.32 -13.30 -9.99
CA ASP A 366 -13.67 -12.78 -10.22
C ASP A 366 -13.86 -11.39 -9.58
N GLY A 367 -14.50 -10.49 -10.32
CA GLY A 367 -14.69 -9.09 -9.93
C GLY A 367 -13.66 -8.13 -10.52
N TRP A 368 -12.52 -8.63 -10.98
CA TRP A 368 -11.52 -7.85 -11.74
C TRP A 368 -11.12 -8.50 -13.07
N ALA A 369 -11.45 -9.79 -13.27
CA ALA A 369 -11.19 -10.51 -14.51
C ALA A 369 -11.67 -9.74 -15.75
N GLY A 370 -10.81 -9.67 -16.76
CA GLY A 370 -11.08 -8.98 -18.03
C GLY A 370 -10.94 -7.46 -18.00
N ARG A 371 -10.60 -6.85 -16.86
CA ARG A 371 -10.25 -5.42 -16.79
C ARG A 371 -9.00 -5.14 -17.64
N ALA A 372 -9.04 -4.07 -18.44
CA ALA A 372 -7.89 -3.63 -19.20
C ALA A 372 -6.80 -3.02 -18.30
N GLY A 373 -5.54 -3.34 -18.61
CA GLY A 373 -4.37 -2.79 -17.94
C GLY A 373 -3.96 -3.53 -16.66
N PRO A 374 -2.91 -3.05 -15.99
CA PRO A 374 -2.36 -3.72 -14.82
C PRO A 374 -3.33 -3.73 -13.64
N PHE A 375 -3.26 -4.80 -12.85
CA PHE A 375 -3.87 -4.92 -11.53
C PHE A 375 -2.80 -4.86 -10.45
N PHE A 376 -3.10 -4.20 -9.34
CA PHE A 376 -2.15 -4.05 -8.23
C PHE A 376 -2.69 -4.62 -6.93
N ALA A 377 -1.83 -5.27 -6.15
CA ALA A 377 -2.23 -5.93 -4.92
C ALA A 377 -2.88 -4.99 -3.88
N HIS A 378 -2.54 -3.69 -3.88
CA HIS A 378 -3.15 -2.72 -2.97
C HIS A 378 -4.66 -2.56 -3.19
N GLU A 379 -5.15 -2.84 -4.40
CA GLU A 379 -6.56 -2.76 -4.74
C GLU A 379 -7.38 -3.79 -3.96
N LEU A 380 -6.81 -4.96 -3.63
CA LEU A 380 -7.44 -5.97 -2.77
C LEU A 380 -7.60 -5.47 -1.33
N TYR A 381 -6.56 -4.80 -0.82
CA TYR A 381 -6.57 -4.25 0.53
C TYR A 381 -7.62 -3.16 0.66
N GLN A 382 -7.66 -2.22 -0.30
CA GLN A 382 -8.65 -1.15 -0.33
C GLN A 382 -10.08 -1.66 -0.54
N ALA A 383 -10.26 -2.73 -1.34
CA ALA A 383 -11.56 -3.37 -1.50
C ALA A 383 -12.02 -4.10 -0.23
N SER A 384 -11.08 -4.69 0.52
CA SER A 384 -11.37 -5.39 1.78
C SER A 384 -11.69 -4.45 2.93
N ASP A 385 -10.93 -3.36 3.04
CA ASP A 385 -11.12 -2.29 4.03
C ASP A 385 -10.61 -0.97 3.42
N PRO A 386 -11.52 -0.05 3.05
CA PRO A 386 -11.18 1.25 2.48
C PRO A 386 -10.37 2.18 3.40
N ARG A 387 -10.15 1.81 4.67
CA ARG A 387 -9.37 2.58 5.65
C ARG A 387 -8.14 1.81 6.16
N VAL A 388 -7.76 0.73 5.48
CA VAL A 388 -6.67 -0.12 5.96
C VAL A 388 -5.33 0.63 6.00
N SER A 389 -4.62 0.49 7.11
CA SER A 389 -3.24 0.95 7.27
C SER A 389 -2.33 -0.26 7.39
N THR A 390 -1.60 -0.60 6.33
CA THR A 390 -0.77 -1.81 6.28
C THR A 390 0.24 -1.79 5.13
N ARG A 391 1.22 -2.70 5.20
CA ARG A 391 2.08 -3.01 4.06
C ARG A 391 1.32 -3.80 3.00
N ILE A 392 1.64 -3.53 1.74
CA ILE A 392 1.08 -4.26 0.59
C ILE A 392 1.94 -5.52 0.38
N THR A 393 1.56 -6.62 1.00
CA THR A 393 2.34 -7.88 1.01
C THR A 393 1.72 -8.95 0.13
N VAL A 394 2.52 -9.94 -0.28
CA VAL A 394 2.05 -11.26 -0.74
C VAL A 394 2.69 -12.34 0.15
N PRO A 395 2.00 -13.47 0.41
CA PRO A 395 0.74 -13.92 -0.20
C PRO A 395 -0.51 -13.20 0.34
N ILE A 396 -1.61 -13.24 -0.43
CA ILE A 396 -2.93 -12.77 -0.02
C ILE A 396 -3.94 -13.88 -0.33
N LEU A 397 -4.66 -14.36 0.68
CA LEU A 397 -5.79 -15.27 0.51
C LEU A 397 -7.10 -14.45 0.50
N TRP A 398 -7.73 -14.38 -0.66
CA TRP A 398 -8.92 -13.60 -0.93
C TRP A 398 -10.18 -14.47 -0.91
N ASP A 399 -11.23 -14.03 -0.22
CA ASP A 399 -12.56 -14.64 -0.30
C ASP A 399 -13.40 -13.89 -1.35
N LYS A 400 -13.72 -14.57 -2.45
CA LYS A 400 -14.52 -13.98 -3.54
C LYS A 400 -15.97 -13.75 -3.13
N LYS A 401 -16.49 -14.50 -2.16
CA LYS A 401 -17.89 -14.42 -1.72
C LYS A 401 -18.13 -13.17 -0.87
N THR A 402 -17.28 -12.93 0.12
CA THR A 402 -17.41 -11.77 1.02
C THR A 402 -16.61 -10.56 0.52
N ARG A 403 -15.85 -10.71 -0.56
CA ARG A 403 -14.99 -9.68 -1.15
C ARG A 403 -14.06 -9.05 -0.13
N CYS A 404 -13.38 -9.89 0.64
CA CYS A 404 -12.38 -9.42 1.60
C CYS A 404 -11.17 -10.35 1.65
N ILE A 405 -10.05 -9.81 2.14
CA ILE A 405 -8.86 -10.59 2.44
C ILE A 405 -9.15 -11.41 3.70
N VAL A 406 -8.98 -12.73 3.61
CA VAL A 406 -9.05 -13.62 4.78
C VAL A 406 -7.76 -13.51 5.58
N SER A 407 -6.62 -13.69 4.91
CA SER A 407 -5.31 -13.60 5.54
C SER A 407 -4.26 -13.09 4.56
N ASN A 408 -3.30 -12.32 5.07
CA ASN A 408 -2.04 -12.02 4.38
C ASN A 408 -0.83 -12.63 5.11
N ASP A 409 -1.08 -13.51 6.07
CA ASP A 409 -0.04 -14.22 6.81
C ASP A 409 0.26 -15.57 6.18
N SER A 410 1.43 -15.66 5.56
CA SER A 410 1.88 -16.87 4.88
C SER A 410 1.86 -18.13 5.75
N TRP A 411 2.06 -18.04 7.07
CA TRP A 411 2.13 -19.25 7.92
C TRP A 411 0.73 -19.76 8.22
N SER A 412 -0.16 -18.83 8.57
CA SER A 412 -1.58 -19.09 8.72
C SER A 412 -2.18 -19.65 7.44
N ILE A 413 -1.86 -19.07 6.27
CA ILE A 413 -2.34 -19.59 4.97
C ILE A 413 -1.84 -21.01 4.71
N CYS A 414 -0.54 -21.30 4.92
CA CYS A 414 -0.02 -22.67 4.77
C CYS A 414 -0.78 -23.66 5.65
N LYS A 415 -1.04 -23.31 6.93
CA LYS A 415 -1.79 -24.15 7.86
C LYS A 415 -3.24 -24.34 7.41
N LEU A 416 -3.92 -23.28 6.97
CA LEU A 416 -5.29 -23.37 6.47
C LEU A 416 -5.37 -24.31 5.25
N LEU A 417 -4.45 -24.19 4.30
CA LEU A 417 -4.38 -25.07 3.13
C LEU A 417 -4.12 -26.53 3.52
N ALA A 418 -3.21 -26.77 4.48
CA ALA A 418 -2.86 -28.10 4.95
C ALA A 418 -3.90 -28.74 5.90
N THR A 419 -4.89 -27.98 6.38
CA THR A 419 -5.90 -28.47 7.33
C THR A 419 -7.31 -28.29 6.79
N SER A 420 -7.87 -27.08 6.85
CA SER A 420 -9.25 -26.79 6.46
C SER A 420 -9.57 -27.18 5.02
N PHE A 421 -8.60 -27.06 4.10
CA PHE A 421 -8.76 -27.46 2.70
C PHE A 421 -8.31 -28.89 2.40
N ALA A 422 -7.62 -29.58 3.32
CA ALA A 422 -7.09 -30.91 3.07
C ALA A 422 -8.14 -31.92 2.57
N PRO A 423 -9.40 -31.94 3.09
CA PRO A 423 -10.44 -32.83 2.58
C PRO A 423 -10.86 -32.57 1.12
N LEU A 424 -10.51 -31.41 0.55
CA LEU A 424 -10.79 -31.04 -0.84
C LEU A 424 -9.58 -31.31 -1.77
N GLY A 425 -8.44 -31.69 -1.20
CA GLY A 425 -7.22 -32.01 -1.93
C GLY A 425 -7.32 -33.30 -2.74
N THR A 426 -6.54 -33.39 -3.81
CA THR A 426 -6.47 -34.59 -4.65
C THR A 426 -5.30 -35.52 -4.29
N THR A 427 -4.45 -35.10 -3.34
CA THR A 427 -3.31 -35.88 -2.86
C THR A 427 -3.55 -36.37 -1.42
N SER A 428 -2.90 -37.47 -1.04
CA SER A 428 -2.92 -37.99 0.34
C SER A 428 -1.82 -37.39 1.21
N CYS A 429 -1.30 -36.20 0.85
CA CYS A 429 -0.21 -35.56 1.56
C CYS A 429 -0.72 -34.96 2.88
N ASP A 430 -0.06 -35.25 4.00
CA ASP A 430 -0.33 -34.62 5.29
C ASP A 430 0.90 -33.82 5.75
N LEU A 431 0.93 -32.54 5.39
CA LEU A 431 2.04 -31.64 5.72
C LEU A 431 1.95 -31.08 7.15
N PHE A 432 0.83 -31.25 7.84
CA PHE A 432 0.60 -30.70 9.17
C PHE A 432 -0.20 -31.67 10.06
N PRO A 433 0.33 -32.88 10.30
CA PRO A 433 -0.37 -33.92 11.05
C PRO A 433 -0.62 -33.47 12.49
N SER A 434 -1.82 -33.74 13.01
CA SER A 434 -2.27 -33.27 14.32
C SER A 434 -1.35 -33.70 15.46
N ALA A 435 -0.70 -34.86 15.35
CA ALA A 435 0.21 -35.40 16.35
C ALA A 435 1.57 -34.68 16.41
N MET A 436 1.95 -33.92 15.37
CA MET A 436 3.27 -33.26 15.27
C MET A 436 3.16 -31.73 15.25
N VAL A 437 1.98 -31.16 15.51
CA VAL A 437 1.76 -29.70 15.43
C VAL A 437 2.75 -28.93 16.31
N GLU A 438 2.95 -29.36 17.56
CA GLU A 438 3.87 -28.69 18.49
C GLU A 438 5.32 -28.75 18.00
N ASP A 439 5.77 -29.91 17.51
CA ASP A 439 7.11 -30.10 16.97
C ASP A 439 7.34 -29.28 15.69
N ILE A 440 6.35 -29.22 14.80
CA ILE A 440 6.42 -28.43 13.56
C ILE A 440 6.50 -26.94 13.88
N GLU A 441 5.68 -26.45 14.82
CA GLU A 441 5.71 -25.04 15.25
C GLU A 441 7.04 -24.71 15.95
N ALA A 442 7.58 -25.61 16.78
CA ALA A 442 8.86 -25.40 17.45
C ALA A 442 10.03 -25.34 16.45
N VAL A 443 10.13 -26.31 15.54
CA VAL A 443 11.14 -26.32 14.48
C VAL A 443 11.00 -25.10 13.58
N HIS A 444 9.77 -24.75 13.18
CA HIS A 444 9.51 -23.57 12.37
C HIS A 444 9.96 -22.28 13.06
N ALA A 445 9.63 -22.10 14.34
CA ALA A 445 9.99 -20.91 15.09
C ALA A 445 11.51 -20.71 15.16
N GLU A 446 12.25 -21.79 15.39
CA GLU A 446 13.72 -21.80 15.42
C GLU A 446 14.30 -21.38 14.06
N ILE A 447 13.96 -22.11 12.99
CA ILE A 447 14.50 -21.85 11.65
C ILE A 447 14.02 -20.49 11.13
N TYR A 448 12.81 -20.05 11.48
CA TYR A 448 12.28 -18.75 11.07
C TYR A 448 13.11 -17.62 11.65
N LYS A 449 13.39 -17.64 12.95
CA LYS A 449 14.13 -16.59 13.64
C LYS A 449 15.55 -16.46 13.09
N ASN A 450 16.24 -17.59 12.96
CA ASN A 450 17.69 -17.62 12.75
C ASN A 450 18.08 -17.76 11.27
N PHE A 451 17.25 -18.38 10.44
CA PHE A 451 17.54 -18.59 9.01
C PHE A 451 16.55 -17.89 8.08
N LEU A 452 15.26 -18.27 8.08
CA LEU A 452 14.30 -17.77 7.07
C LEU A 452 14.12 -16.25 7.13
N ASN A 453 14.02 -15.68 8.33
CA ASN A 453 14.04 -14.23 8.54
C ASN A 453 15.47 -13.71 8.82
N GLY A 454 16.40 -14.57 9.24
CA GLY A 454 17.81 -14.25 9.46
C GLY A 454 18.48 -13.66 8.22
N VAL A 455 18.27 -14.26 7.03
CA VAL A 455 18.80 -13.74 5.77
C VAL A 455 18.34 -12.31 5.47
N TYR A 456 17.09 -11.98 5.81
CA TYR A 456 16.55 -10.62 5.65
C TYR A 456 17.10 -9.66 6.70
N ARG A 457 17.24 -10.10 7.96
CA ARG A 457 17.86 -9.30 9.03
C ARG A 457 19.28 -8.88 8.64
N ALA A 458 20.07 -9.82 8.11
CA ALA A 458 21.42 -9.56 7.61
C ALA A 458 21.40 -8.60 6.40
N GLY A 459 20.68 -8.97 5.34
CA GLY A 459 20.69 -8.22 4.09
C GLY A 459 20.10 -6.83 4.18
N ILE A 460 18.91 -6.71 4.78
CA ILE A 460 18.24 -5.42 4.93
C ILE A 460 18.99 -4.54 5.94
N GLY A 461 19.53 -5.12 7.02
CA GLY A 461 20.40 -4.41 7.95
C GLY A 461 21.56 -3.74 7.23
N ARG A 462 22.25 -4.47 6.35
CA ARG A 462 23.34 -3.94 5.52
C ARG A 462 22.88 -2.83 4.57
N VAL A 463 21.78 -3.05 3.84
CA VAL A 463 21.21 -2.06 2.91
C VAL A 463 20.87 -0.74 3.62
N PHE A 464 20.50 -0.81 4.89
CA PHE A 464 20.17 0.35 5.73
C PHE A 464 21.32 0.85 6.62
N GLY A 465 22.53 0.34 6.45
CA GLY A 465 23.73 0.81 7.15
C GLY A 465 23.98 0.20 8.53
N ASN A 466 23.10 -0.69 9.04
CA ASN A 466 23.29 -1.39 10.31
C ASN A 466 24.20 -2.60 10.15
N LEU A 467 25.50 -2.33 10.04
CA LEU A 467 26.52 -3.34 9.78
C LEU A 467 26.68 -4.32 10.95
N GLU A 468 26.73 -3.85 12.20
CA GLU A 468 26.87 -4.72 13.38
C GLU A 468 25.68 -5.69 13.52
N GLY A 469 24.45 -5.17 13.41
CA GLY A 469 23.25 -6.00 13.43
C GLY A 469 23.17 -6.95 12.24
N ALA A 470 23.69 -6.54 11.08
CA ALA A 470 23.76 -7.39 9.89
C ALA A 470 24.77 -8.54 10.06
N GLU A 471 25.94 -8.27 10.62
CA GLU A 471 26.98 -9.26 10.90
C GLU A 471 26.51 -10.29 11.94
N ALA A 472 25.88 -9.84 13.04
CA ALA A 472 25.30 -10.72 14.03
C ALA A 472 24.21 -11.63 13.41
N ALA A 473 23.34 -11.08 12.58
CA ALA A 473 22.32 -11.86 11.87
C ALA A 473 22.91 -12.81 10.82
N ALA A 474 24.03 -12.45 10.19
CA ALA A 474 24.75 -13.34 9.28
C ALA A 474 25.34 -14.54 10.04
N GLN A 475 25.87 -14.31 11.25
CA GLN A 475 26.36 -15.40 12.10
C GLN A 475 25.22 -16.34 12.54
N ASP A 476 24.04 -15.80 12.89
CA ASP A 476 22.83 -16.61 13.16
C ASP A 476 22.51 -17.52 11.96
N VAL A 477 22.60 -17.00 10.74
CA VAL A 477 22.36 -17.75 9.49
C VAL A 477 23.39 -18.88 9.31
N TYR A 478 24.67 -18.61 9.48
CA TYR A 478 25.72 -19.63 9.31
C TYR A 478 25.58 -20.75 10.35
N ASN A 479 25.38 -20.39 11.61
CA ASN A 479 25.16 -21.36 12.68
C ASN A 479 23.93 -22.24 12.41
N SER A 480 22.86 -21.64 11.85
CA SER A 480 21.65 -22.38 11.47
C SER A 480 21.92 -23.36 10.32
N LEU A 481 22.67 -22.95 9.30
CA LEU A 481 23.06 -23.84 8.20
C LEU A 481 23.89 -25.03 8.71
N ASP A 482 24.84 -24.79 9.63
CA ASP A 482 25.64 -25.86 10.23
C ASP A 482 24.79 -26.84 11.06
N SER A 483 23.87 -26.32 11.87
CA SER A 483 22.95 -27.15 12.65
C SER A 483 22.05 -27.99 11.74
N LEU A 484 21.48 -27.39 10.70
CA LEU A 484 20.62 -28.06 9.73
C LEU A 484 21.39 -29.11 8.93
N GLU A 485 22.64 -28.84 8.54
CA GLU A 485 23.52 -29.79 7.86
C GLU A 485 23.74 -31.04 8.72
N GLN A 486 24.09 -30.86 10.00
CA GLN A 486 24.26 -31.99 10.93
C GLN A 486 22.98 -32.79 11.09
N LYS A 487 21.84 -32.10 11.26
CA LYS A 487 20.53 -32.72 11.44
C LYS A 487 20.11 -33.53 10.20
N LEU A 488 20.32 -32.99 9.01
CA LEU A 488 19.90 -33.60 7.74
C LEU A 488 20.91 -34.62 7.20
N ALA A 489 22.11 -34.73 7.78
CA ALA A 489 23.05 -35.79 7.42
C ALA A 489 22.50 -37.19 7.72
N GLY A 490 21.73 -37.34 8.80
CA GLY A 490 21.10 -38.61 9.20
C GLY A 490 19.60 -38.72 8.91
N ASN A 491 18.94 -37.63 8.50
CA ASN A 491 17.48 -37.57 8.36
C ASN A 491 17.05 -37.19 6.94
N LYS A 492 15.96 -37.81 6.46
CA LYS A 492 15.37 -37.47 5.16
C LYS A 492 14.74 -36.08 5.17
N TYR A 493 13.98 -35.75 6.22
CA TYR A 493 13.36 -34.45 6.47
C TYR A 493 13.60 -33.96 7.91
N LEU A 494 13.15 -32.75 8.24
CA LEU A 494 13.41 -32.10 9.54
C LEU A 494 12.84 -32.86 10.75
N LEU A 495 11.73 -33.59 10.57
CA LEU A 495 11.02 -34.27 11.65
C LEU A 495 10.75 -35.76 11.38
N GLY A 496 11.41 -36.35 10.37
CA GLY A 496 11.33 -37.78 10.12
C GLY A 496 11.40 -38.17 8.64
N ALA A 497 10.58 -39.15 8.26
CA ALA A 497 10.60 -39.80 6.95
C ALA A 497 9.72 -39.11 5.90
N GLU A 498 8.76 -38.28 6.31
CA GLU A 498 7.87 -37.51 5.43
C GLU A 498 8.04 -36.00 5.63
N PRO A 499 7.82 -35.17 4.58
CA PRO A 499 7.97 -33.72 4.69
C PRO A 499 6.80 -33.08 5.44
N THR A 500 7.09 -32.01 6.16
CA THR A 500 6.10 -31.19 6.86
C THR A 500 6.06 -29.77 6.28
N LEU A 501 5.15 -28.92 6.78
CA LEU A 501 5.12 -27.50 6.45
C LEU A 501 6.45 -26.77 6.77
N ALA A 502 7.21 -27.22 7.78
CA ALA A 502 8.53 -26.65 8.09
C ALA A 502 9.55 -26.95 6.98
N ASP A 503 9.49 -28.15 6.39
CA ASP A 503 10.36 -28.55 5.28
C ASP A 503 10.10 -27.71 4.02
N VAL A 504 8.82 -27.45 3.71
CA VAL A 504 8.42 -26.58 2.58
C VAL A 504 8.99 -25.17 2.76
N ARG A 505 8.87 -24.61 3.97
CA ARG A 505 9.41 -23.29 4.33
C ARG A 505 10.93 -23.23 4.17
N LEU A 506 11.61 -24.26 4.68
CA LEU A 506 13.07 -24.35 4.60
C LEU A 506 13.53 -24.44 3.14
N ALA A 507 12.91 -25.31 2.35
CA ALA A 507 13.24 -25.50 0.93
C ALA A 507 13.14 -24.20 0.14
N MET A 508 12.10 -23.40 0.37
CA MET A 508 11.93 -22.11 -0.31
C MET A 508 13.06 -21.11 -0.02
N THR A 509 13.66 -21.16 1.16
CA THR A 509 14.81 -20.32 1.51
C THR A 509 16.12 -20.90 0.95
N LEU A 510 16.32 -22.22 1.04
CA LEU A 510 17.53 -22.88 0.52
C LEU A 510 17.68 -22.71 -0.99
N LEU A 511 16.59 -22.88 -1.75
CA LEU A 511 16.59 -22.67 -3.21
C LEU A 511 16.98 -21.23 -3.61
N ARG A 512 16.80 -20.26 -2.72
CA ARG A 512 17.16 -18.85 -2.95
C ARG A 512 18.51 -18.46 -2.38
N TYR A 513 19.13 -19.33 -1.59
CA TYR A 513 20.34 -19.00 -0.85
C TYR A 513 21.48 -18.65 -1.81
N ASP A 514 21.81 -19.55 -2.74
CA ASP A 514 22.88 -19.33 -3.71
C ASP A 514 22.47 -18.39 -4.84
N SER A 515 21.22 -18.45 -5.29
CA SER A 515 20.72 -17.65 -6.42
C SER A 515 20.51 -16.18 -6.08
N SER A 516 20.44 -15.84 -4.80
CA SER A 516 20.04 -14.50 -4.36
C SER A 516 20.70 -14.11 -3.05
N TYR A 517 20.38 -14.77 -1.94
CA TYR A 517 20.73 -14.25 -0.60
C TYR A 517 22.24 -14.14 -0.37
N ARG A 518 23.02 -15.14 -0.79
CA ARG A 518 24.47 -15.15 -0.61
C ARG A 518 25.16 -13.93 -1.20
N CYS A 519 24.76 -13.53 -2.40
CA CYS A 519 25.32 -12.36 -3.08
C CYS A 519 24.55 -11.08 -2.72
N ALA A 520 23.23 -11.06 -2.88
CA ALA A 520 22.38 -9.89 -2.68
C ALA A 520 22.42 -9.37 -1.23
N PHE A 521 22.57 -10.26 -0.24
CA PHE A 521 22.64 -9.93 1.18
C PHE A 521 24.04 -10.08 1.78
N ALA A 522 25.07 -10.28 0.94
CA ALA A 522 26.48 -10.41 1.35
C ALA A 522 26.74 -11.50 2.41
N LEU A 523 26.09 -12.66 2.28
CA LEU A 523 26.24 -13.81 3.18
C LEU A 523 27.36 -14.76 2.74
N SER A 524 28.57 -14.24 2.55
CA SER A 524 29.71 -14.98 1.99
C SER A 524 30.68 -15.61 3.01
N GLY A 525 30.43 -15.46 4.31
CA GLY A 525 31.36 -15.84 5.39
C GLY A 525 31.22 -17.26 5.94
N GLY A 526 30.17 -18.00 5.56
CA GLY A 526 29.96 -19.39 6.01
C GLY A 526 30.80 -20.41 5.23
N ARG A 527 30.42 -21.69 5.31
CA ARG A 527 31.11 -22.81 4.60
C ARG A 527 30.94 -22.82 3.07
N GLY A 528 30.46 -21.74 2.47
CA GLY A 528 30.17 -21.63 1.04
C GLY A 528 28.68 -21.74 0.69
N GLY A 529 28.39 -22.05 -0.57
CA GLY A 529 27.04 -22.23 -1.09
C GLY A 529 26.42 -23.60 -0.76
N VAL A 530 25.09 -23.66 -0.80
CA VAL A 530 24.34 -24.92 -0.61
C VAL A 530 24.36 -25.77 -1.88
N LEU A 531 24.22 -25.16 -3.06
CA LEU A 531 24.13 -25.82 -4.35
C LEU A 531 25.38 -25.63 -5.23
N LEU A 532 26.07 -24.48 -5.16
CA LEU A 532 27.21 -24.18 -6.05
C LEU A 532 28.56 -24.73 -5.56
N ASP A 533 28.82 -24.76 -4.24
CA ASP A 533 30.17 -25.01 -3.71
C ASP A 533 30.29 -26.26 -2.82
N SER A 534 29.21 -27.03 -2.66
CA SER A 534 29.16 -28.23 -1.81
C SER A 534 29.60 -28.02 -0.35
N GLY A 535 29.48 -26.79 0.19
CA GLY A 535 29.81 -26.50 1.59
C GLY A 535 28.93 -27.28 2.59
N TYR A 536 27.73 -27.63 2.14
CA TYR A 536 26.68 -28.31 2.90
C TYR A 536 26.09 -29.49 2.10
N PRO A 537 26.80 -30.63 1.99
CA PRO A 537 26.38 -31.76 1.17
C PRO A 537 25.03 -32.37 1.58
N ALA A 538 24.72 -32.47 2.88
CA ALA A 538 23.44 -33.02 3.32
C ALA A 538 22.28 -32.07 2.98
N LEU A 539 22.47 -30.76 3.16
CA LEU A 539 21.51 -29.73 2.72
C LEU A 539 21.34 -29.70 1.21
N ALA A 540 22.41 -29.90 0.43
CA ALA A 540 22.32 -29.97 -1.03
C ALA A 540 21.43 -31.14 -1.45
N VAL A 541 21.67 -32.34 -0.90
CA VAL A 541 20.86 -33.53 -1.14
C VAL A 541 19.41 -33.33 -0.70
N TYR A 542 19.18 -32.75 0.48
CA TYR A 542 17.84 -32.39 0.97
C TYR A 542 17.14 -31.41 0.02
N THR A 543 17.86 -30.40 -0.46
CA THR A 543 17.29 -29.37 -1.37
C THR A 543 16.90 -29.98 -2.71
N ARG A 544 17.71 -30.91 -3.24
CA ARG A 544 17.39 -31.69 -4.46
C ARG A 544 16.16 -32.57 -4.27
N GLU A 545 16.05 -33.28 -3.15
CA GLU A 545 14.87 -34.10 -2.80
C GLU A 545 13.61 -33.24 -2.70
N MET A 546 13.68 -32.07 -2.05
CA MET A 546 12.53 -31.17 -1.99
C MET A 546 12.21 -30.58 -3.37
N TYR A 547 13.22 -30.21 -4.16
CA TYR A 547 13.05 -29.68 -5.51
C TYR A 547 12.37 -30.67 -6.45
N SER A 548 12.72 -31.96 -6.40
CA SER A 548 12.10 -32.99 -7.25
C SER A 548 10.57 -33.05 -7.07
N ARG A 549 10.10 -32.79 -5.84
CA ARG A 549 8.67 -32.73 -5.49
C ARG A 549 7.97 -31.44 -5.88
N ILE A 550 8.71 -30.33 -6.02
CA ILE A 550 8.13 -28.98 -6.15
C ILE A 550 8.64 -28.20 -7.37
N ARG A 551 9.35 -28.85 -8.29
CA ARG A 551 9.98 -28.21 -9.46
C ARG A 551 9.05 -27.29 -10.26
N GLY A 552 7.78 -27.68 -10.43
CA GLY A 552 6.78 -26.86 -11.13
C GLY A 552 6.42 -25.55 -10.40
N GLU A 553 6.73 -25.49 -9.10
CA GLU A 553 6.47 -24.34 -8.23
C GLU A 553 7.74 -23.51 -7.94
N VAL A 554 8.82 -23.71 -8.71
CA VAL A 554 10.03 -22.89 -8.61
C VAL A 554 10.14 -21.97 -9.81
N ASP A 555 10.34 -20.68 -9.55
CA ASP A 555 10.47 -19.64 -10.57
C ASP A 555 11.85 -18.98 -10.44
N TRP A 556 12.82 -19.60 -11.09
CA TRP A 556 14.24 -19.22 -11.00
C TRP A 556 14.51 -17.80 -11.49
N SER A 557 13.86 -17.36 -12.58
CA SER A 557 14.06 -16.01 -13.10
C SER A 557 13.50 -14.96 -12.16
N SER A 558 12.35 -15.21 -11.53
CA SER A 558 11.81 -14.33 -10.49
C SER A 558 12.73 -14.18 -9.28
N PHE A 559 13.53 -15.18 -8.92
CA PHE A 559 14.44 -15.06 -7.77
C PHE A 559 15.47 -13.94 -7.97
N ARG A 560 15.91 -13.71 -9.20
CA ARG A 560 16.85 -12.61 -9.50
C ARG A 560 16.28 -11.24 -9.15
N GLN A 561 14.96 -11.06 -9.09
CA GLN A 561 14.37 -9.75 -8.77
C GLN A 561 14.82 -9.19 -7.42
N TYR A 562 15.35 -10.00 -6.49
CA TYR A 562 15.99 -9.49 -5.27
C TYR A 562 17.10 -8.48 -5.56
N TYR A 563 17.92 -8.70 -6.60
CA TYR A 563 19.03 -7.83 -6.96
C TYR A 563 18.60 -6.42 -7.35
N ARG A 564 17.36 -6.26 -7.82
CA ARG A 564 16.76 -4.95 -8.08
C ARG A 564 16.59 -4.10 -6.82
N TRP A 565 16.51 -4.73 -5.64
CA TRP A 565 16.25 -4.07 -4.37
C TRP A 565 17.49 -3.86 -3.50
N THR A 566 18.61 -4.51 -3.81
CA THR A 566 19.80 -4.52 -2.94
C THR A 566 20.82 -3.44 -3.27
N GLY A 567 20.59 -2.65 -4.33
CA GLY A 567 21.48 -1.55 -4.71
C GLY A 567 22.85 -2.02 -5.21
N LEU A 568 23.00 -3.30 -5.57
CA LEU A 568 24.21 -3.80 -6.19
C LEU A 568 24.37 -3.22 -7.60
N GLU A 569 25.58 -2.79 -7.92
CA GLU A 569 25.89 -2.24 -9.24
C GLU A 569 25.75 -3.29 -10.34
N PRO A 570 25.34 -2.93 -11.57
CA PRO A 570 25.11 -3.87 -12.66
C PRO A 570 26.35 -4.61 -13.17
N ASP A 571 27.55 -4.08 -12.91
CA ASP A 571 28.83 -4.62 -13.39
C ASP A 571 29.32 -5.84 -12.60
N ALA A 572 28.88 -6.03 -11.36
CA ALA A 572 29.20 -7.24 -10.60
C ALA A 572 28.57 -8.49 -11.27
N PRO A 573 29.30 -9.59 -11.46
CA PRO A 573 28.70 -10.81 -11.99
C PRO A 573 27.68 -11.38 -10.99
N LEU A 574 26.52 -11.80 -11.51
CA LEU A 574 25.52 -12.51 -10.71
C LEU A 574 25.83 -14.02 -10.74
N PRO A 575 25.41 -14.78 -9.70
CA PRO A 575 25.53 -16.23 -9.71
C PRO A 575 24.87 -16.85 -10.95
N SER A 576 25.52 -17.86 -11.51
CA SER A 576 24.99 -18.61 -12.65
C SER A 576 23.77 -19.42 -12.22
N LEU A 577 22.58 -19.01 -12.68
CA LEU A 577 21.36 -19.79 -12.43
C LEU A 577 21.40 -21.13 -13.15
N ASP A 578 22.03 -21.22 -14.33
CA ASP A 578 22.15 -22.48 -15.07
C ASP A 578 22.94 -23.51 -14.25
N ASP A 579 24.03 -23.10 -13.59
CA ASP A 579 24.79 -24.00 -12.71
C ASP A 579 24.01 -24.38 -11.43
N ILE A 580 23.24 -23.44 -10.86
CA ILE A 580 22.37 -23.73 -9.71
C ILE A 580 21.28 -24.73 -10.08
N ILE A 581 20.63 -24.53 -11.24
CA ILE A 581 19.60 -25.43 -11.77
C ILE A 581 20.20 -26.80 -12.05
N ALA A 582 21.35 -26.87 -12.72
CA ALA A 582 22.05 -28.13 -12.96
C ALA A 582 22.40 -28.85 -11.65
N SER A 583 22.83 -28.12 -10.61
CA SER A 583 23.13 -28.71 -9.30
C SER A 583 21.89 -29.22 -8.58
N VAL A 584 20.77 -28.51 -8.61
CA VAL A 584 19.54 -28.95 -7.92
C VAL A 584 18.79 -30.06 -8.67
N GLU A 585 19.03 -30.20 -9.97
CA GLU A 585 18.51 -31.30 -10.80
C GLU A 585 19.37 -32.56 -10.76
N ALA A 586 20.57 -32.48 -10.18
CA ALA A 586 21.45 -33.63 -10.02
C ALA A 586 20.81 -34.72 -9.14
N PRO A 587 21.11 -36.02 -9.37
CA PRO A 587 20.62 -37.10 -8.53
C PRO A 587 20.93 -36.88 -7.05
N HIS A 588 19.94 -37.15 -6.19
CA HIS A 588 20.06 -36.97 -4.73
C HIS A 588 20.32 -38.27 -3.97
N GLY A 589 19.99 -39.44 -4.53
CA GLY A 589 20.23 -40.73 -3.88
C GLY A 589 19.42 -40.95 -2.59
N ARG A 590 18.26 -40.30 -2.47
CA ARG A 590 17.29 -40.41 -1.36
C ARG A 590 15.94 -40.94 -1.83
#